data_AF-A0A833RMI2-F1
#
_entry.id   AF-A0A833RMI2-F1
#
_cell.length_a   1.000
_cell.length_b   1.000
_cell.length_c   1.000
_cell.angle_alpha   90.00
_cell.angle_beta   90.00
_cell.angle_gamma   90.00
#
_symmetry.space_group_name_H-M   'P 1'
#
loop_
_entity.id
_entity.type
_entity.pdbx_description
1 polymer ?
#
loop_
_entity_poly.entity_id
_entity_poly.type
_entity_poly.pdbx_seq_one_letter_code
_entity_poly.pdbx_strand_id
1 'polypeptide(L)'
;MGILGGGKRSAPPVATTAAACSELRSAYHDCFNRWYSDKFSKGEWHKEECTAQWNNYRSCLQEHLEDKHLRKILLESQNSDASSKTD
;
A
#
# COMPACT_ATOMS: atom_id res chain seq x y z
N MET A 1 -26.27 36.43 22.71
CA MET A 1 -25.32 35.43 23.22
C MET A 1 -25.05 34.43 22.11
N GLY A 2 -23.92 34.55 21.43
CA GLY A 2 -23.52 33.61 20.38
C GLY A 2 -22.27 32.86 20.84
N ILE A 3 -22.26 31.54 20.68
CA ILE A 3 -21.02 30.76 20.63
C ILE A 3 -21.19 29.70 19.54
N LEU A 4 -20.65 30.00 18.36
CA LEU A 4 -20.30 29.01 17.34
C LEU A 4 -19.02 28.32 17.81
N GLY A 5 -19.17 27.19 18.51
CA GLY A 5 -18.06 26.33 18.93
C GLY A 5 -17.75 25.29 17.86
N GLY A 6 -17.14 25.71 16.75
CA GLY A 6 -16.65 24.82 15.71
C GLY A 6 -15.47 23.97 16.19
N GLY A 7 -15.77 22.82 16.79
CA GLY A 7 -14.78 21.79 17.07
C GLY A 7 -14.30 21.17 15.76
N LYS A 8 -13.13 21.61 15.28
CA LYS A 8 -12.35 20.89 14.25
C LYS A 8 -12.17 19.45 14.72
N ARG A 9 -12.93 18.53 14.11
CA ARG A 9 -12.70 17.10 14.23
C ARG A 9 -11.36 16.81 13.58
N SER A 10 -10.33 16.63 14.40
CA SER A 10 -9.06 16.04 13.98
C SER A 10 -9.39 14.69 13.34
N ALA A 11 -9.25 14.59 12.02
CA ALA A 11 -9.50 13.35 11.31
C ALA A 11 -8.58 12.25 11.87
N PRO A 12 -9.05 11.01 11.99
CA PRO A 12 -8.22 9.92 12.47
C PRO A 12 -7.05 9.68 11.49
N PRO A 13 -5.90 9.18 11.99
CA PRO A 13 -4.65 9.05 11.21
C PRO A 13 -4.80 8.20 9.93
N VAL A 14 -5.77 7.28 9.92
CA VAL A 14 -6.10 6.40 8.78
C VAL A 14 -6.63 7.19 7.57
N ALA A 15 -7.31 8.32 7.80
CA ALA A 15 -7.88 9.13 6.72
C ALA A 15 -6.79 9.78 5.85
N THR A 16 -5.64 10.13 6.43
CA THR A 16 -4.54 10.79 5.73
C THR A 16 -3.79 9.84 4.81
N THR A 17 -3.44 8.63 5.28
CA THR A 17 -2.75 7.62 4.46
C THR A 17 -3.64 7.12 3.31
N ALA A 18 -4.92 6.87 3.60
CA ALA A 18 -5.87 6.40 2.59
C ALA A 18 -6.08 7.44 1.48
N ALA A 19 -6.13 8.73 1.82
CA ALA A 19 -6.25 9.81 0.85
C ALA A 19 -4.94 10.04 0.06
N ALA A 20 -3.78 9.99 0.70
CA ALA A 20 -2.50 10.26 0.05
C ALA A 20 -2.11 9.17 -0.97
N CYS A 21 -2.47 7.91 -0.71
CA CYS A 21 -2.06 6.77 -1.52
C CYS A 21 -3.19 6.14 -2.35
N SER A 22 -4.36 6.79 -2.49
CA SER A 22 -5.55 6.21 -3.12
C SER A 22 -5.34 5.81 -4.58
N GLU A 23 -4.70 6.68 -5.37
CA GLU A 23 -4.44 6.45 -6.79
C GLU A 23 -3.44 5.30 -6.99
N LEU A 24 -2.37 5.29 -6.20
CA LEU A 24 -1.36 4.24 -6.24
C LEU A 24 -1.92 2.89 -5.78
N ARG A 25 -2.80 2.90 -4.77
CA ARG A 25 -3.55 1.71 -4.35
C ARG A 25 -4.41 1.18 -5.49
N SER A 26 -5.15 2.05 -6.17
CA SER A 26 -6.04 1.66 -7.26
C SER A 26 -5.26 1.07 -8.43
N ALA A 27 -4.17 1.71 -8.84
CA ALA A 27 -3.28 1.21 -9.90
C ALA A 27 -2.70 -0.18 -9.58
N TYR A 28 -2.29 -0.42 -8.33
CA TYR A 28 -1.82 -1.73 -7.88
C TYR A 28 -2.95 -2.77 -7.89
N HIS A 29 -4.13 -2.42 -7.34
CA HIS A 29 -5.29 -3.30 -7.31
C HIS A 29 -5.75 -3.71 -8.71
N ASP A 30 -5.83 -2.77 -9.65
CA ASP A 30 -6.25 -3.04 -11.03
C ASP A 30 -5.28 -4.00 -11.72
N CYS A 31 -3.97 -3.79 -11.53
CA CYS A 31 -2.96 -4.71 -12.03
C CYS A 31 -3.10 -6.10 -11.39
N PHE A 32 -3.18 -6.16 -10.06
CA PHE A 32 -3.24 -7.41 -9.31
C PHE A 32 -4.48 -8.21 -9.67
N ASN A 33 -5.65 -7.58 -9.75
CA ASN A 33 -6.91 -8.27 -10.08
C ASN A 33 -6.87 -8.88 -11.49
N ARG A 34 -6.30 -8.16 -12.46
CA ARG A 34 -6.08 -8.68 -13.82
C ARG A 34 -5.13 -9.86 -13.79
N TRP A 35 -3.95 -9.70 -13.18
CA TRP A 35 -2.95 -10.76 -13.06
C TRP A 35 -3.52 -11.98 -12.33
N TYR A 36 -4.27 -11.78 -11.25
CA TYR A 36 -4.89 -12.86 -10.49
C TYR A 36 -5.85 -13.67 -11.36
N SER A 37 -6.72 -12.97 -12.09
CA SER A 37 -7.73 -13.60 -12.95
C SER A 37 -7.11 -14.28 -14.17
N ASP A 38 -6.10 -13.67 -14.80
CA ASP A 38 -5.57 -14.13 -16.08
C ASP A 38 -4.40 -15.08 -15.97
N LYS A 39 -3.65 -15.01 -14.86
CA LYS A 39 -2.40 -15.75 -14.63
C LYS A 39 -2.53 -16.66 -13.43
N PHE A 40 -2.78 -16.08 -12.25
CA PHE A 40 -2.71 -16.84 -11.00
C PHE A 40 -3.76 -17.96 -10.94
N SER A 41 -5.00 -17.64 -11.27
CA SER A 41 -6.12 -18.60 -11.27
C SER A 41 -5.91 -19.77 -12.24
N LYS A 42 -5.03 -19.60 -13.24
CA LYS A 42 -4.71 -20.59 -14.29
C LYS A 42 -3.39 -21.33 -14.03
N GLY A 43 -2.74 -21.08 -12.89
CA GLY A 43 -1.48 -21.72 -12.52
C GLY A 43 -0.21 -21.03 -13.02
N GLU A 44 -0.32 -19.85 -13.66
CA GLU A 44 0.85 -19.08 -14.11
C GLU A 44 1.33 -18.12 -13.00
N TRP A 45 2.04 -18.62 -11.99
CA TRP A 45 2.41 -17.82 -10.80
C TRP A 45 3.74 -17.08 -10.89
N HIS A 46 4.64 -17.51 -11.77
CA HIS A 46 6.04 -17.04 -11.79
C HIS A 46 6.24 -15.68 -12.47
N LYS A 47 5.17 -14.94 -12.77
CA LYS A 47 5.24 -13.67 -13.51
C LYS A 47 5.08 -12.47 -12.57
N GLU A 48 6.14 -11.67 -12.46
CA GLU A 48 6.16 -10.42 -11.70
C GLU A 48 5.62 -9.23 -12.50
N GLU A 49 4.33 -9.22 -12.82
CA GLU A 49 3.74 -8.18 -13.70
C GLU A 49 3.37 -6.87 -12.97
N CYS A 50 3.14 -6.93 -11.65
CA CYS A 50 2.64 -5.80 -10.86
C CYS A 50 3.66 -5.18 -9.90
N THR A 51 4.94 -5.56 -10.02
CA THR A 51 6.02 -5.12 -9.11
C THR A 51 6.23 -3.61 -9.13
N ALA A 52 6.11 -2.95 -10.29
CA ALA A 52 6.26 -1.50 -10.38
C ALA A 52 5.15 -0.75 -9.62
N GLN A 53 3.90 -1.16 -9.82
CA GLN A 53 2.74 -0.58 -9.13
C GLN A 53 2.81 -0.85 -7.63
N TRP A 54 3.24 -2.06 -7.24
CA TRP A 54 3.47 -2.42 -5.85
C TRP A 54 4.53 -1.53 -5.21
N ASN A 55 5.69 -1.36 -5.84
CA ASN A 55 6.76 -0.53 -5.31
C ASN A 55 6.33 0.92 -5.11
N ASN A 56 5.60 1.50 -6.08
CA ASN A 56 5.10 2.87 -5.95
C ASN A 56 4.09 3.01 -4.79
N TYR A 57 3.12 2.10 -4.71
CA TYR A 57 2.13 2.10 -3.63
C TYR A 57 2.79 1.90 -2.26
N ARG A 58 3.73 0.96 -2.17
CA ARG A 58 4.50 0.66 -0.97
C ARG A 58 5.32 1.86 -0.50
N SER A 59 6.02 2.55 -1.39
CA SER A 59 6.80 3.75 -1.03
C SER A 59 5.89 4.84 -0.45
N CYS A 60 4.72 5.07 -1.06
CA CYS A 60 3.73 6.00 -0.50
C CYS A 60 3.27 5.59 0.90
N LEU A 61 3.01 4.30 1.12
CA LEU A 61 2.67 3.78 2.44
C LEU A 61 3.81 4.01 3.45
N GLN A 62 5.07 3.80 3.07
CA GLN A 62 6.21 4.07 3.95
C GLN A 62 6.28 5.53 4.36
N GLU A 63 5.90 6.47 3.51
CA GLU A 63 5.94 7.90 3.85
C GLU A 63 4.75 8.27 4.76
N HIS A 64 3.54 7.82 4.39
CA HIS A 64 2.29 8.32 4.97
C HIS A 64 1.65 7.42 6.04
N LEU A 65 2.20 6.23 6.35
CA LEU A 65 1.76 5.41 7.48
C LEU A 65 2.26 5.99 8.80
N GLU A 66 1.37 6.62 9.56
CA GLU A 66 1.70 7.17 10.89
C GLU A 66 1.89 6.06 11.95
N ASP A 67 1.23 4.92 11.76
CA ASP A 67 1.37 3.77 12.66
C ASP A 67 2.73 3.09 12.49
N LYS A 68 3.56 3.18 13.53
CA LYS A 68 4.91 2.62 13.57
C LYS A 68 4.92 1.09 13.47
N HIS A 69 3.91 0.41 14.01
CA HIS A 69 3.83 -1.04 13.98
C HIS A 69 3.49 -1.52 12.57
N LEU A 70 2.50 -0.90 11.92
CA LEU A 70 2.15 -1.19 10.52
C LEU A 70 3.31 -0.87 9.57
N ARG A 71 3.98 0.27 9.78
CA ARG A 71 5.19 0.62 9.03
C ARG A 71 6.30 -0.42 9.19
N LYS A 72 6.50 -0.94 10.41
CA LYS A 72 7.50 -1.99 10.68
C LYS A 72 7.17 -3.28 9.93
N ILE A 73 5.92 -3.75 10.00
CA ILE A 73 5.46 -4.94 9.24
C ILE A 73 5.70 -4.75 7.75
N LEU A 74 5.38 -3.56 7.23
CA LEU A 74 5.61 -3.24 5.84
C LEU A 74 7.10 -3.34 5.49
N LEU A 75 8.01 -2.78 6.30
CA LEU A 75 9.45 -2.82 6.05
C LEU A 75 10.06 -4.22 6.14
N GLU A 76 9.63 -5.03 7.11
CA GLU A 76 10.14 -6.40 7.34
C GLU A 76 9.85 -7.33 6.17
N SER A 77 8.73 -7.13 5.46
CA SER A 77 8.39 -7.91 4.27
C SER A 77 9.40 -7.78 3.12
N GLN A 78 10.34 -6.83 3.15
CA GLN A 78 11.40 -6.69 2.14
C GLN A 78 12.59 -7.61 2.41
N ASN A 79 12.85 -7.93 3.67
CA ASN A 79 14.05 -8.68 4.05
C ASN A 79 13.94 -10.18 3.69
N SER A 80 12.73 -10.69 3.45
CA SER A 80 12.52 -12.05 2.92
C SER A 80 12.85 -12.17 1.43
N ASP A 81 12.74 -11.09 0.65
CA ASP A 81 12.94 -11.10 -0.81
C ASP A 81 14.38 -10.75 -1.22
N ALA A 82 15.17 -10.15 -0.32
CA ALA A 82 16.56 -9.79 -0.56
C ALA A 82 17.56 -10.95 -0.37
N SER A 83 17.12 -12.09 0.18
CA SER A 83 18.01 -13.24 0.49
C SER A 83 18.09 -14.30 -0.62
N SER A 84 17.42 -14.13 -1.77
CA SER A 84 17.38 -15.13 -2.85
C SER A 84 18.05 -14.70 -4.17
N LYS A 85 18.91 -13.67 -4.14
CA LYS A 85 19.83 -13.34 -5.25
C LYS A 85 21.28 -13.31 -4.79
N THR A 86 21.81 -14.49 -4.44
CA THR A 86 23.24 -14.77 -4.50
C THR A 86 23.41 -16.20 -5.01
N ASP A 87 23.53 -16.33 -6.33
CA ASP A 87 24.34 -17.35 -7.02
C ASP A 87 24.94 -16.66 -8.26
#